data_AF-A0A7D6CCD5-F1
#
_entry.id   AF-A0A7D6CCD5-F1
#
_cell.length_a   1.000
_cell.length_b   1.000
_cell.length_c   1.000
_cell.angle_alpha   90.00
_cell.angle_beta   90.00
_cell.angle_gamma   90.00
#
_symmetry.space_group_name_H-M   'P 1'
#
loop_
_entity.id
_entity.type
_entity.pdbx_description
1 polymer ?
#
loop_
_entity_poly.entity_id
_entity_poly.type
_entity_poly.pdbx_seq_one_letter_code
_entity_poly.pdbx_strand_id
1 'polypeptide(L)'
;MTFPPAWLKSSSPPLTELLLTLGQEPDLGTRRFQIRNFLMEDDERRHRTDGYVADAKDRVIASDPDTAFQQLMSHHEQYLHERLRSGVRTEVFSSQGATCPDTFSGYFDDGDELVRDVAWLGRLERLAPISINSGESRQVVRSILDRWARAQREGIADPDAEVDANQLLLSWQQRLDNRPVAAFVWDDVADVLAWSRPGWEDELRDRLGLEHLDPTALSPSAGVDVAVFRYPVRLVPTDDAARPLLRRPTVFDDTPRDAFCTPPPVGAGFCVNLRIDERLCREVMHPAVTFKAEHLWGLGTIRAGVSVPLDELRGFHLLKLAYRCQADFCDRFEQTDGDLL
;
A
#
# COMPACT_ATOMS: atom_id res chain seq x y z
N MET A 1 -7.43 7.95 28.08
CA MET A 1 -5.97 7.69 28.23
C MET A 1 -5.63 6.65 27.18
N THR A 2 -4.78 7.01 26.23
CA THR A 2 -4.25 6.14 25.17
C THR A 2 -3.21 5.18 25.74
N PHE A 3 -3.31 3.86 25.51
CA PHE A 3 -2.23 2.93 25.83
C PHE A 3 -1.47 2.57 24.55
N PRO A 4 -0.32 3.22 24.28
CA PRO A 4 0.52 2.86 23.14
C PRO A 4 0.97 1.39 23.19
N PRO A 5 1.37 0.82 22.03
CA PRO A 5 1.86 -0.54 21.96
C PRO A 5 2.98 -0.80 22.97
N ALA A 6 3.01 -2.02 23.53
CA ALA A 6 3.98 -2.38 24.56
C ALA A 6 5.43 -2.19 24.08
N TRP A 7 5.70 -2.53 22.82
CA TRP A 7 7.01 -2.37 22.19
C TRP A 7 7.45 -0.90 22.14
N LEU A 8 6.57 0.01 21.73
CA LEU A 8 6.88 1.42 21.59
C LEU A 8 7.16 2.05 22.97
N LYS A 9 6.34 1.69 23.97
CA LYS A 9 6.55 2.10 25.37
C LYS A 9 7.87 1.61 25.94
N SER A 10 8.25 0.36 25.68
CA SER A 10 9.49 -0.20 26.20
C SER A 10 10.73 0.34 25.49
N SER A 11 10.64 0.57 24.18
CA SER A 11 11.79 0.90 23.34
C SER A 11 12.07 2.41 23.29
N SER A 12 11.05 3.28 23.39
CA SER A 12 11.22 4.74 23.51
C SER A 12 10.00 5.45 24.11
N PRO A 13 9.97 5.66 25.44
CA PRO A 13 8.94 6.48 26.08
C PRO A 13 8.80 7.90 25.50
N PRO A 14 9.90 8.63 25.16
CA PRO A 14 9.78 9.97 24.57
C PRO A 14 9.08 9.97 23.21
N LEU A 15 9.44 9.04 22.32
CA LEU A 15 8.79 8.92 21.01
C LEU A 15 7.32 8.52 21.16
N THR A 16 7.04 7.66 22.13
CA THR A 16 5.67 7.25 22.48
C THR A 16 4.80 8.46 22.83
N GLU A 17 5.25 9.28 23.78
CA GLU A 17 4.54 10.48 24.24
C GLU A 17 4.36 11.49 23.11
N LEU A 18 5.38 11.64 22.26
CA LEU A 18 5.29 12.49 21.09
C LEU A 18 4.20 12.02 20.11
N LEU A 19 4.20 10.73 19.74
CA LEU A 19 3.21 10.17 18.82
C LEU A 19 1.79 10.29 19.39
N LEU A 20 1.61 10.09 20.69
CA LEU A 20 0.33 10.32 21.36
C LEU A 20 -0.13 11.78 21.23
N THR A 21 0.77 12.73 21.48
CA THR A 21 0.49 14.15 21.41
C THR A 21 0.12 14.57 19.99
N LEU A 22 0.96 14.20 19.01
CA LEU A 22 0.72 14.50 17.60
C LEU A 22 -0.55 13.84 17.06
N GLY A 23 -0.86 12.61 17.48
CA GLY A 23 -2.07 11.90 17.08
C GLY A 23 -3.36 12.58 17.57
N GLN A 24 -3.28 13.41 18.61
CA GLN A 24 -4.41 14.15 19.18
C GLN A 24 -4.46 15.61 18.74
N GLU A 25 -3.47 16.10 17.99
CA GLU A 25 -3.38 17.50 17.59
C GLU A 25 -4.37 17.83 16.45
N PRO A 26 -5.45 18.59 16.71
CA PRO A 26 -6.42 18.95 15.68
C PRO A 26 -5.84 19.79 14.55
N ASP A 27 -4.85 20.64 14.83
CA ASP A 27 -4.26 21.55 13.84
C ASP A 27 -3.47 20.80 12.74
N LEU A 28 -3.12 19.54 12.99
CA LEU A 28 -2.53 18.67 11.96
C LEU A 28 -3.54 18.21 10.90
N GLY A 29 -4.85 18.37 11.13
CA GLY A 29 -5.89 17.92 10.21
C GLY A 29 -5.87 16.40 10.04
N THR A 30 -5.90 15.91 8.80
CA THR A 30 -5.82 14.47 8.47
C THR A 30 -4.44 13.87 8.70
N ARG A 31 -3.38 14.69 8.80
CA ARG A 31 -2.01 14.22 9.04
C ARG A 31 -1.87 13.47 10.37
N ARG A 32 -2.73 13.76 11.34
CA ARG A 32 -2.77 13.01 12.61
C ARG A 32 -3.06 11.52 12.40
N PHE A 33 -3.75 11.14 11.32
CA PHE A 33 -4.03 9.73 11.00
C PHE A 33 -2.78 8.95 10.66
N GLN A 34 -1.84 9.57 9.95
CA GLN A 34 -0.54 8.97 9.67
C GLN A 34 0.19 8.63 10.97
N ILE A 35 0.12 9.54 11.96
CA ILE A 35 0.70 9.35 13.30
C ILE A 35 0.00 8.23 14.06
N ARG A 36 -1.33 8.22 14.08
CA ARG A 36 -2.13 7.20 14.78
C ARG A 36 -1.86 5.79 14.27
N ASN A 37 -1.56 5.63 12.99
CA ASN A 37 -1.20 4.32 12.46
C ASN A 37 0.06 3.74 13.15
N PHE A 38 1.05 4.57 13.52
CA PHE A 38 2.21 4.10 14.30
C PHE A 38 1.81 3.61 15.70
N LEU A 39 0.77 4.21 16.29
CA LEU A 39 0.22 3.81 17.60
C LEU A 39 -0.64 2.55 17.51
N MET A 40 -1.16 2.22 16.32
CA MET A 40 -1.91 1.00 16.07
C MET A 40 -1.03 -0.17 15.59
N GLU A 41 0.23 0.09 15.24
CA GLU A 41 1.11 -0.94 14.70
C GLU A 41 1.37 -2.06 15.72
N ASP A 42 1.02 -3.27 15.32
CA ASP A 42 1.08 -4.45 16.17
C ASP A 42 2.34 -5.26 15.89
N ASP A 43 3.09 -5.48 16.97
CA ASP A 43 4.46 -5.98 16.95
C ASP A 43 4.51 -7.48 17.21
N GLU A 44 4.58 -8.25 16.12
CA GLU A 44 5.13 -9.60 16.18
C GLU A 44 6.60 -9.65 15.75
N ARG A 45 7.21 -8.51 15.35
CA ARG A 45 8.47 -8.50 14.58
C ARG A 45 9.40 -7.37 15.03
N ARG A 46 9.84 -7.50 16.28
CA ARG A 46 10.73 -6.60 17.02
C ARG A 46 11.90 -6.03 16.24
N HIS A 47 12.46 -6.75 15.25
CA HIS A 47 13.65 -6.28 14.55
C HIS A 47 13.42 -5.01 13.71
N ARG A 48 12.25 -4.87 13.06
CA ARG A 48 11.95 -3.68 12.23
C ARG A 48 11.60 -2.48 13.10
N THR A 49 10.74 -2.71 14.08
CA THR A 49 10.23 -1.72 15.02
C THR A 49 11.35 -1.19 15.92
N ASP A 50 12.21 -2.05 16.47
CA ASP A 50 13.34 -1.64 17.31
C ASP A 50 14.38 -0.84 16.52
N GLY A 51 14.68 -1.27 15.29
CA GLY A 51 15.59 -0.54 14.40
C GLY A 51 15.08 0.87 14.09
N TYR A 52 13.81 0.98 13.69
CA TYR A 52 13.18 2.27 13.42
C TYR A 52 13.17 3.18 14.65
N VAL A 53 12.76 2.66 15.81
CA VAL A 53 12.67 3.46 17.05
C VAL A 53 14.03 3.90 17.56
N ALA A 54 15.04 3.03 17.46
CA ALA A 54 16.41 3.36 17.84
C ALA A 54 16.94 4.56 17.04
N ASP A 55 16.60 4.65 15.76
CA ASP A 55 17.02 5.76 14.90
C ASP A 55 16.13 7.01 15.06
N ALA A 56 14.83 6.84 15.31
CA ALA A 56 13.86 7.92 15.42
C ALA A 56 14.02 8.77 16.69
N LYS A 57 14.32 8.13 17.83
CA LYS A 57 14.32 8.78 19.16
C LYS A 57 15.28 9.97 19.27
N ASP A 58 16.37 9.96 18.52
CA ASP A 58 17.42 10.99 18.57
C ASP A 58 17.20 12.09 17.51
N ARG A 59 16.24 11.90 16.60
CA ARG A 59 16.02 12.77 15.43
C ARG A 59 14.76 13.62 15.52
N VAL A 60 13.82 13.25 16.39
CA VAL A 60 12.55 13.95 16.56
C VAL A 60 12.51 14.60 17.94
N ILE A 61 12.87 15.89 18.00
CA ILE A 61 13.10 16.63 19.26
C ILE A 61 12.41 18.01 19.28
N ALA A 62 11.52 18.28 18.32
CA ALA A 62 10.87 19.58 18.19
C ALA A 62 9.82 19.83 19.29
N SER A 63 9.58 21.12 19.56
CA SER A 63 8.64 21.58 20.60
C SER A 63 7.25 21.95 20.05
N ASP A 64 7.11 22.19 18.75
CA ASP A 64 5.83 22.42 18.08
C ASP A 64 5.39 21.20 17.24
N PRO A 65 4.06 20.97 17.10
CA PRO A 65 3.55 19.78 16.41
C PRO A 65 3.93 19.66 14.93
N ASP A 66 3.88 20.77 14.18
CA ASP A 66 4.18 20.75 12.74
C ASP A 66 5.63 20.37 12.46
N THR A 67 6.58 20.96 13.19
CA THR A 67 8.00 20.64 13.03
C THR A 67 8.30 19.20 13.44
N ALA A 68 7.69 18.71 14.53
CA ALA A 68 7.84 17.33 14.96
C ALA A 68 7.29 16.34 13.92
N PHE A 69 6.13 16.64 13.34
CA PHE A 69 5.56 15.86 12.23
C PHE A 69 6.53 15.80 11.03
N GLN A 70 7.07 16.95 10.60
CA GLN A 70 8.01 17.01 9.47
C GLN A 70 9.31 16.25 9.74
N GLN A 71 9.85 16.32 10.96
CA GLN A 71 11.02 15.55 11.37
C GLN A 71 10.74 14.04 11.31
N LEU A 72 9.59 13.60 11.82
CA LEU A 72 9.19 12.19 11.77
C LEU A 72 9.04 11.70 10.33
N MET A 73 8.35 12.46 9.47
CA MET A 73 8.16 12.08 8.06
C MET A 73 9.49 12.07 7.28
N SER A 74 10.38 13.02 7.55
CA SER A 74 11.70 13.05 6.94
C SER A 74 12.55 11.85 7.37
N HIS A 75 12.52 11.50 8.65
CA HIS A 75 13.16 10.28 9.16
C HIS A 75 12.56 9.02 8.51
N HIS A 76 11.24 8.98 8.39
CA HIS A 76 10.54 7.85 7.77
C HIS A 76 10.93 7.66 6.30
N GLU A 77 10.94 8.71 5.48
CA GLU A 77 11.40 8.62 4.09
C GLU A 77 12.85 8.15 3.98
N GLN A 78 13.72 8.59 4.89
CA GLN A 78 15.09 8.09 4.95
C GLN A 78 15.12 6.58 5.27
N TYR A 79 14.34 6.13 6.24
CA TYR A 79 14.19 4.70 6.54
C TYR A 79 13.73 3.91 5.31
N LEU A 80 12.68 4.36 4.62
CA LEU A 80 12.19 3.70 3.39
C LEU A 80 13.29 3.61 2.33
N HIS A 81 14.06 4.68 2.13
CA HIS A 81 15.15 4.71 1.16
C HIS A 81 16.27 3.71 1.51
N GLU A 82 16.74 3.74 2.74
CA GLU A 82 17.90 2.96 3.19
C GLU A 82 17.58 1.47 3.34
N ARG A 83 16.39 1.14 3.85
CA ARG A 83 16.03 -0.22 4.30
C ARG A 83 15.13 -1.00 3.35
N LEU A 84 14.37 -0.32 2.49
CA LEU A 84 13.39 -0.99 1.61
C LEU A 84 13.69 -0.81 0.14
N ARG A 85 14.12 0.40 -0.26
CA ARG A 85 14.34 0.74 -1.68
C ARG A 85 15.71 0.27 -2.18
N SER A 86 16.65 0.03 -1.27
CA SER A 86 18.00 -0.46 -1.59
C SER A 86 18.00 -1.94 -2.02
N GLY A 87 19.05 -2.34 -2.76
CA GLY A 87 19.23 -3.73 -3.20
C GLY A 87 18.88 -3.99 -4.67
N VAL A 88 18.79 -5.27 -5.02
CA VAL A 88 18.56 -5.75 -6.40
C VAL A 88 17.31 -6.61 -6.41
N ARG A 89 16.46 -6.40 -7.43
CA ARG A 89 15.28 -7.23 -7.69
C ARG A 89 15.70 -8.64 -8.05
N THR A 90 15.18 -9.62 -7.33
CA THR A 90 15.48 -11.05 -7.51
C THR A 90 14.20 -11.86 -7.43
N GLU A 91 14.18 -13.02 -8.09
CA GLU A 91 13.05 -13.96 -8.04
C GLU A 91 13.05 -14.80 -6.75
N VAL A 92 14.20 -14.88 -6.07
CA VAL A 92 14.37 -15.59 -4.80
C VAL A 92 15.04 -14.65 -3.81
N PHE A 93 14.43 -14.47 -2.65
CA PHE A 93 15.02 -13.73 -1.54
C PHE A 93 15.35 -14.68 -0.40
N SER A 94 16.59 -14.63 0.07
CA SER A 94 16.90 -15.20 1.38
C SER A 94 16.50 -14.21 2.45
N SER A 95 15.76 -14.69 3.45
CA SER A 95 15.30 -13.90 4.60
C SER A 95 16.42 -13.29 5.45
N GLN A 96 17.64 -13.81 5.28
CA GLN A 96 18.88 -13.35 5.91
C GLN A 96 19.81 -12.62 4.93
N GLY A 97 19.40 -12.47 3.67
CA GLY A 97 20.19 -11.85 2.63
C GLY A 97 20.26 -10.34 2.80
N ALA A 98 21.45 -9.75 2.65
CA ALA A 98 21.67 -8.30 2.77
C ALA A 98 20.91 -7.46 1.73
N THR A 99 20.37 -8.09 0.67
CA THR A 99 19.58 -7.44 -0.38
C THR A 99 18.06 -7.64 -0.19
N CYS A 100 17.64 -8.33 0.87
CA CYS A 100 16.24 -8.52 1.19
C CYS A 100 15.69 -7.24 1.85
N PRO A 101 14.62 -6.62 1.31
CA PRO A 101 13.98 -5.49 1.98
C PRO A 101 13.57 -5.84 3.40
N ASP A 102 13.68 -4.91 4.33
CA ASP A 102 13.31 -5.14 5.75
C ASP A 102 11.88 -5.72 5.91
N THR A 103 10.95 -5.39 5.03
CA THR A 103 9.58 -5.98 4.98
C THR A 103 9.58 -7.51 4.89
N PHE A 104 10.56 -8.09 4.21
CA PHE A 104 10.68 -9.51 3.93
C PHE A 104 11.89 -10.16 4.61
N SER A 105 12.52 -9.47 5.57
CA SER A 105 13.62 -10.02 6.39
C SER A 105 13.11 -10.67 7.69
N GLY A 106 13.83 -11.69 8.19
CA GLY A 106 13.48 -12.41 9.42
C GLY A 106 12.73 -13.74 9.23
N TYR A 107 12.26 -14.35 10.32
CA TYR A 107 11.52 -15.63 10.30
C TYR A 107 10.02 -15.41 10.08
N PHE A 108 9.34 -16.34 9.39
CA PHE A 108 7.93 -16.20 8.98
C PHE A 108 7.12 -17.47 9.21
N ASP A 109 6.07 -17.36 10.04
CA ASP A 109 5.02 -18.39 10.16
C ASP A 109 3.71 -17.99 9.43
N ASP A 110 3.44 -16.70 9.19
CA ASP A 110 2.09 -16.25 8.76
C ASP A 110 1.79 -16.38 7.24
N GLY A 111 2.81 -16.64 6.42
CA GLY A 111 2.69 -16.58 4.96
C GLY A 111 1.66 -17.57 4.39
N ASP A 112 1.48 -18.72 5.05
CA ASP A 112 0.59 -19.78 4.59
C ASP A 112 -0.90 -19.51 4.91
N GLU A 113 -1.21 -18.67 5.91
CA GLU A 113 -2.59 -18.32 6.27
C GLU A 113 -3.10 -17.08 5.53
N LEU A 114 -2.23 -16.12 5.25
CA LEU A 114 -2.54 -14.83 4.61
C LEU A 114 -3.30 -14.97 3.28
N VAL A 115 -3.03 -16.05 2.55
CA VAL A 115 -3.36 -16.18 1.11
C VAL A 115 -3.57 -17.63 0.68
N ARG A 116 -3.90 -18.53 1.62
CA ARG A 116 -4.12 -19.97 1.35
C ARG A 116 -5.07 -20.24 0.17
N ASP A 117 -6.02 -19.32 -0.05
CA ASP A 117 -7.04 -19.40 -1.09
C ASP A 117 -6.91 -18.31 -2.17
N VAL A 118 -5.78 -17.62 -2.27
CA VAL A 118 -5.60 -16.53 -3.24
C VAL A 118 -4.85 -17.01 -4.47
N ALA A 119 -5.54 -17.03 -5.61
CA ALA A 119 -4.93 -17.40 -6.89
C ALA A 119 -4.37 -16.19 -7.65
N TRP A 120 -5.02 -15.04 -7.53
CA TRP A 120 -4.75 -13.84 -8.33
C TRP A 120 -4.62 -12.60 -7.47
N LEU A 121 -3.59 -11.82 -7.75
CA LEU A 121 -3.38 -10.49 -7.22
C LEU A 121 -3.67 -9.45 -8.31
N GLY A 122 -4.04 -8.26 -7.85
CA GLY A 122 -4.17 -7.09 -8.68
C GLY A 122 -3.33 -5.94 -8.16
N ARG A 123 -2.88 -5.08 -9.08
CA ARG A 123 -2.18 -3.84 -8.76
C ARG A 123 -2.65 -2.73 -9.68
N LEU A 124 -2.90 -1.56 -9.12
CA LEU A 124 -3.22 -0.35 -9.86
C LEU A 124 -1.99 0.56 -9.91
N GLU A 125 -1.65 1.03 -11.10
CA GLU A 125 -0.49 1.87 -11.36
C GLU A 125 -0.87 3.13 -12.13
N ARG A 126 -0.24 4.25 -11.79
CA ARG A 126 -0.39 5.49 -12.55
C ARG A 126 0.43 5.41 -13.84
N LEU A 127 -0.09 5.94 -14.94
CA LEU A 127 0.68 6.02 -16.19
C LEU A 127 1.83 7.04 -16.13
N ALA A 128 1.76 8.03 -15.22
CA ALA A 128 2.78 9.06 -15.12
C ALA A 128 4.17 8.51 -14.72
N PRO A 129 4.33 7.70 -13.66
CA PRO A 129 5.58 7.00 -13.38
C PRO A 129 6.07 6.10 -14.53
N ILE A 130 5.17 5.40 -15.23
CA ILE A 130 5.52 4.55 -16.38
C ILE A 130 6.17 5.42 -17.46
N SER A 131 5.55 6.54 -17.82
CA SER A 131 6.06 7.53 -18.79
C SER A 131 7.42 8.10 -18.40
N ILE A 132 7.60 8.56 -17.16
CA ILE A 132 8.86 9.15 -16.70
C ILE A 132 10.00 8.13 -16.79
N ASN A 133 9.74 6.90 -16.37
CA ASN A 133 10.76 5.87 -16.22
C ASN A 133 11.05 5.13 -17.53
N SER A 134 10.08 4.99 -18.44
CA SER A 134 10.34 4.45 -19.78
C SER A 134 11.01 5.48 -20.70
N GLY A 135 10.83 6.77 -20.43
CA GLY A 135 11.26 7.86 -21.33
C GLY A 135 10.25 8.18 -22.42
N GLU A 136 9.08 7.51 -22.43
CA GLU A 136 8.01 7.74 -23.39
C GLU A 136 7.04 8.83 -22.92
N SER A 137 6.39 9.51 -23.86
CA SER A 137 5.33 10.46 -23.50
C SER A 137 4.10 9.73 -22.95
N ARG A 138 3.34 10.38 -22.05
CA ARG A 138 2.10 9.81 -21.48
C ARG A 138 1.10 9.34 -22.54
N GLN A 139 0.99 10.06 -23.66
CA GLN A 139 0.11 9.69 -24.77
C GLN A 139 0.59 8.40 -25.47
N VAL A 140 1.90 8.26 -25.69
CA VAL A 140 2.49 7.05 -26.28
C VAL A 140 2.29 5.85 -25.36
N VAL A 141 2.60 6.01 -24.06
CA VAL A 141 2.35 4.97 -23.04
C VAL A 141 0.89 4.51 -23.07
N ARG A 142 -0.05 5.45 -23.00
CA ARG A 142 -1.48 5.12 -23.05
C ARG A 142 -1.84 4.39 -24.33
N SER A 143 -1.37 4.85 -25.49
CA SER A 143 -1.68 4.25 -26.79
C SER A 143 -1.18 2.81 -26.91
N ILE A 144 0.05 2.53 -26.47
CA ILE A 144 0.64 1.18 -26.52
C ILE A 144 -0.15 0.23 -25.63
N LEU A 145 -0.35 0.62 -24.37
CA LEU A 145 -1.01 -0.24 -23.39
C LEU A 145 -2.51 -0.43 -23.71
N ASP A 146 -3.21 0.59 -24.19
CA ASP A 146 -4.63 0.50 -24.58
C ASP A 146 -4.83 -0.37 -25.83
N ARG A 147 -3.93 -0.28 -26.82
CA ARG A 147 -3.95 -1.18 -27.99
C ARG A 147 -3.89 -2.64 -27.55
N TRP A 148 -2.92 -2.97 -26.70
CA TRP A 148 -2.77 -4.34 -26.19
C TRP A 148 -3.96 -4.80 -25.34
N ALA A 149 -4.40 -3.98 -24.38
CA ALA A 149 -5.53 -4.33 -23.51
C ALA A 149 -6.83 -4.58 -24.29
N ARG A 150 -7.08 -3.81 -25.37
CA ARG A 150 -8.23 -4.03 -26.27
C ARG A 150 -8.10 -5.32 -27.06
N ALA A 151 -6.92 -5.58 -27.65
CA ALA A 151 -6.66 -6.81 -28.39
C ALA A 151 -6.92 -8.06 -27.52
N GLN A 152 -6.43 -8.07 -26.28
CA GLN A 152 -6.71 -9.15 -25.32
C GLN A 152 -8.20 -9.32 -25.03
N ARG A 153 -8.91 -8.22 -24.78
CA ARG A 153 -10.34 -8.24 -24.46
C ARG A 153 -11.20 -8.77 -25.60
N GLU A 154 -10.83 -8.42 -26.82
CA GLU A 154 -11.53 -8.83 -28.05
C GLU A 154 -11.10 -10.23 -28.52
N GLY A 155 -10.10 -10.83 -27.89
CA GLY A 155 -9.53 -12.12 -28.31
C GLY A 155 -8.81 -12.04 -29.66
N ILE A 156 -8.34 -10.85 -30.04
CA ILE A 156 -7.63 -10.60 -31.30
C ILE A 156 -6.13 -10.73 -31.05
N ALA A 157 -5.46 -11.56 -31.84
CA ALA A 157 -4.01 -11.64 -31.82
C ALA A 157 -3.42 -10.36 -32.43
N ASP A 158 -2.64 -9.62 -31.63
CA ASP A 158 -1.85 -8.47 -32.06
C ASP A 158 -0.41 -8.62 -31.53
N PRO A 159 0.44 -9.43 -32.19
CA PRO A 159 1.80 -9.71 -31.72
C PRO A 159 2.67 -8.45 -31.63
N ASP A 160 2.47 -7.49 -32.53
CA ASP A 160 3.21 -6.23 -32.52
C ASP A 160 2.84 -5.40 -31.27
N ALA A 161 1.55 -5.31 -30.93
CA ALA A 161 1.12 -4.65 -29.70
C ALA A 161 1.68 -5.34 -28.44
N GLU A 162 1.76 -6.68 -28.44
CA GLU A 162 2.36 -7.44 -27.34
C GLU A 162 3.84 -7.09 -27.16
N VAL A 163 4.60 -7.06 -28.26
CA VAL A 163 6.03 -6.71 -28.26
C VAL A 163 6.22 -5.29 -27.77
N ASP A 164 5.48 -4.32 -28.31
CA ASP A 164 5.55 -2.92 -27.92
C ASP A 164 5.23 -2.75 -26.42
N ALA A 165 4.17 -3.40 -25.93
CA ALA A 165 3.78 -3.36 -24.52
C ALA A 165 4.85 -3.99 -23.61
N ASN A 166 5.41 -5.13 -23.98
CA ASN A 166 6.49 -5.77 -23.22
C ASN A 166 7.76 -4.91 -23.17
N GLN A 167 8.16 -4.30 -24.28
CA GLN A 167 9.33 -3.41 -24.33
C GLN A 167 9.14 -2.15 -23.47
N LEU A 168 7.94 -1.56 -23.53
CA LEU A 168 7.58 -0.42 -22.69
C LEU A 168 7.63 -0.78 -21.20
N LEU A 169 7.00 -1.88 -20.81
CA LEU A 169 6.96 -2.35 -19.42
C LEU A 169 8.35 -2.72 -18.93
N LEU A 170 9.19 -3.33 -19.76
CA LEU A 170 10.58 -3.63 -19.42
C LEU A 170 11.37 -2.35 -19.15
N SER A 171 11.27 -1.36 -20.03
CA SER A 171 11.96 -0.06 -19.89
C SER A 171 11.55 0.68 -18.62
N TRP A 172 10.26 0.67 -18.29
CA TRP A 172 9.74 1.24 -17.04
C TRP A 172 10.34 0.56 -15.81
N GLN A 173 10.30 -0.77 -15.78
CA GLN A 173 10.62 -1.55 -14.57
C GLN A 173 12.13 -1.63 -14.28
N GLN A 174 12.99 -1.42 -15.28
CA GLN A 174 14.45 -1.36 -15.11
C GLN A 174 14.90 -0.17 -14.23
N ARG A 175 14.07 0.87 -14.08
CA ARG A 175 14.38 2.06 -13.28
C ARG A 175 13.68 2.09 -11.92
N LEU A 176 12.89 1.07 -11.61
CA LEU A 176 12.21 1.00 -10.33
C LEU A 176 13.13 0.45 -9.25
N ASP A 177 13.02 1.02 -8.06
CA ASP A 177 13.74 0.55 -6.87
C ASP A 177 13.18 -0.78 -6.34
N ASN A 178 13.77 -1.28 -5.25
CA ASN A 178 13.41 -2.56 -4.65
C ASN A 178 12.22 -2.47 -3.67
N ARG A 179 11.43 -1.37 -3.71
CA ARG A 179 10.38 -1.16 -2.73
C ARG A 179 9.38 -2.33 -2.71
N PRO A 180 8.88 -2.70 -1.51
CA PRO A 180 7.71 -3.55 -1.37
C PRO A 180 6.55 -3.06 -2.24
N VAL A 181 5.80 -4.01 -2.77
CA VAL A 181 4.67 -3.77 -3.66
C VAL A 181 3.39 -4.06 -2.93
N ALA A 182 2.54 -3.04 -2.78
CA ALA A 182 1.16 -3.23 -2.38
C ALA A 182 0.35 -3.84 -3.53
N ALA A 183 -0.43 -4.86 -3.22
CA ALA A 183 -1.33 -5.53 -4.12
C ALA A 183 -2.65 -5.87 -3.41
N PHE A 184 -3.73 -5.90 -4.15
CA PHE A 184 -5.03 -6.33 -3.66
C PHE A 184 -5.36 -7.75 -4.11
N VAL A 185 -6.19 -8.44 -3.35
CA VAL A 185 -6.73 -9.74 -3.78
C VAL A 185 -7.75 -9.52 -4.90
N TRP A 186 -7.50 -10.11 -6.06
CA TRP A 186 -8.30 -9.86 -7.27
C TRP A 186 -9.80 -10.15 -7.06
N ASP A 187 -10.10 -11.25 -6.37
CA ASP A 187 -11.48 -11.72 -6.19
C ASP A 187 -12.33 -10.76 -5.34
N ASP A 188 -11.70 -9.92 -4.50
CA ASP A 188 -12.41 -8.95 -3.65
C ASP A 188 -12.94 -7.73 -4.43
N VAL A 189 -12.50 -7.56 -5.68
CA VAL A 189 -12.89 -6.46 -6.59
C VAL A 189 -13.24 -6.94 -8.01
N ALA A 190 -13.38 -8.25 -8.22
CA ALA A 190 -13.68 -8.82 -9.53
C ALA A 190 -15.02 -8.33 -10.09
N ASP A 191 -15.97 -7.99 -9.22
CA ASP A 191 -17.27 -7.39 -9.56
C ASP A 191 -17.16 -5.93 -10.02
N VAL A 192 -16.17 -5.19 -9.52
CA VAL A 192 -15.83 -3.84 -9.98
C VAL A 192 -15.13 -3.91 -11.34
N LEU A 193 -14.21 -4.87 -11.49
CA LEU A 193 -13.42 -5.09 -12.70
C LEU A 193 -14.13 -5.98 -13.74
N ALA A 194 -15.46 -6.02 -13.71
CA ALA A 194 -16.22 -6.62 -14.80
C ALA A 194 -16.10 -5.72 -16.04
N TRP A 195 -15.58 -6.25 -17.16
CA TRP A 195 -15.22 -5.49 -18.36
C TRP A 195 -16.29 -4.55 -18.95
N SER A 196 -17.57 -4.82 -18.67
CA SER A 196 -18.71 -4.03 -19.15
C SER A 196 -19.12 -2.90 -18.21
N ARG A 197 -18.47 -2.75 -17.05
CA ARG A 197 -18.86 -1.79 -16.01
C ARG A 197 -18.21 -0.42 -16.28
N PRO A 198 -18.98 0.63 -16.62
CA PRO A 198 -18.45 1.97 -16.75
C PRO A 198 -18.06 2.54 -15.38
N GLY A 199 -16.99 3.35 -15.32
CA GLY A 199 -16.57 4.02 -14.07
C GLY A 199 -15.93 3.09 -13.04
N TRP A 200 -15.46 1.91 -13.46
CA TRP A 200 -14.75 0.98 -12.59
C TRP A 200 -13.50 1.61 -11.98
N GLU A 201 -12.91 2.61 -12.63
CA GLU A 201 -11.70 3.30 -12.19
C GLU A 201 -11.90 4.04 -10.88
N ASP A 202 -12.95 4.85 -10.82
CA ASP A 202 -13.30 5.64 -9.63
C ASP A 202 -13.71 4.70 -8.50
N GLU A 203 -14.51 3.67 -8.80
CA GLU A 203 -14.94 2.69 -7.82
C GLU A 203 -13.79 1.83 -7.30
N LEU A 204 -12.88 1.39 -8.16
CA LEU A 204 -11.70 0.63 -7.75
C LEU A 204 -10.79 1.49 -6.88
N ARG A 205 -10.54 2.75 -7.25
CA ARG A 205 -9.79 3.71 -6.43
C ARG A 205 -10.39 3.81 -5.03
N ASP A 206 -11.71 3.94 -4.94
CA ASP A 206 -12.42 4.03 -3.66
C ASP A 206 -12.33 2.74 -2.84
N ARG A 207 -12.58 1.58 -3.47
CA ARG A 207 -12.55 0.25 -2.81
C ARG A 207 -11.17 -0.10 -2.25
N LEU A 208 -10.12 0.42 -2.89
CA LEU A 208 -8.73 0.19 -2.53
C LEU A 208 -8.12 1.30 -1.64
N GLY A 209 -8.91 2.29 -1.21
CA GLY A 209 -8.38 3.34 -0.32
C GLY A 209 -7.32 4.24 -0.95
N LEU A 210 -7.31 4.36 -2.28
CA LEU A 210 -6.25 5.07 -3.01
C LEU A 210 -6.56 6.58 -3.06
N GLU A 211 -6.72 7.20 -1.90
CA GLU A 211 -7.08 8.63 -1.73
C GLU A 211 -6.10 9.53 -2.48
N HIS A 212 -4.81 9.22 -2.44
CA HIS A 212 -3.76 9.96 -3.14
C HIS A 212 -3.90 9.99 -4.67
N LEU A 213 -4.85 9.23 -5.24
CA LEU A 213 -5.22 9.28 -6.65
C LEU A 213 -6.40 10.23 -6.93
N ASP A 214 -6.78 11.08 -5.97
CA ASP A 214 -7.81 12.07 -6.16
C ASP A 214 -7.45 13.05 -7.31
N PRO A 215 -8.26 13.09 -8.39
CA PRO A 215 -8.02 13.99 -9.51
C PRO A 215 -8.15 15.46 -9.12
N THR A 216 -8.91 15.81 -8.09
CA THR A 216 -9.05 17.21 -7.62
C THR A 216 -7.76 17.77 -7.04
N ALA A 217 -6.89 16.91 -6.51
CA ALA A 217 -5.56 17.29 -6.04
C ALA A 217 -4.49 17.15 -7.14
N LEU A 218 -4.55 16.07 -7.94
CA LEU A 218 -3.48 15.72 -8.88
C LEU A 218 -3.64 16.33 -10.27
N SER A 219 -4.85 16.34 -10.83
CA SER A 219 -5.12 16.81 -12.19
C SER A 219 -6.60 17.14 -12.42
N PRO A 220 -7.09 18.29 -11.92
CA PRO A 220 -8.52 18.60 -11.84
C PRO A 220 -9.28 18.56 -13.17
N SER A 221 -8.59 18.82 -14.28
CA SER A 221 -9.17 18.88 -15.62
C SER A 221 -8.94 17.65 -16.48
N ALA A 222 -7.88 16.88 -16.24
CA ALA A 222 -7.51 15.73 -17.07
C ALA A 222 -7.96 14.39 -16.46
N GLY A 223 -8.04 14.31 -15.13
CA GLY A 223 -8.15 13.06 -14.40
C GLY A 223 -6.79 12.37 -14.20
N VAL A 224 -6.80 11.20 -13.57
CA VAL A 224 -5.60 10.40 -13.31
C VAL A 224 -5.66 9.12 -14.13
N ASP A 225 -4.77 9.02 -15.11
CA ASP A 225 -4.66 7.82 -15.94
C ASP A 225 -3.98 6.68 -15.19
N VAL A 226 -4.64 5.53 -15.20
CA VAL A 226 -4.23 4.33 -14.46
C VAL A 226 -4.26 3.07 -15.33
N ALA A 227 -3.41 2.12 -15.00
CA ALA A 227 -3.37 0.78 -15.54
C ALA A 227 -3.57 -0.23 -14.39
N VAL A 228 -4.34 -1.29 -14.64
CA VAL A 228 -4.50 -2.40 -13.70
C VAL A 228 -3.79 -3.61 -14.24
N PHE A 229 -2.96 -4.20 -13.40
CA PHE A 229 -2.29 -5.46 -13.65
C PHE A 229 -2.96 -6.57 -12.85
N ARG A 230 -3.21 -7.71 -13.50
CA ARG A 230 -3.69 -8.96 -12.89
C ARG A 230 -2.63 -10.03 -13.10
N TYR A 231 -2.18 -10.66 -12.02
CA TYR A 231 -1.12 -11.65 -12.09
C TYR A 231 -1.32 -12.75 -11.03
N PRO A 232 -0.88 -13.98 -11.31
CA PRO A 232 -1.09 -15.07 -10.39
C PRO A 232 -0.12 -14.96 -9.21
N VAL A 233 -0.52 -15.43 -8.03
CA VAL A 233 0.33 -15.43 -6.82
C VAL A 233 1.66 -16.15 -7.05
N ARG A 234 1.69 -17.17 -7.91
CA ARG A 234 2.92 -17.89 -8.28
C ARG A 234 4.01 -17.02 -8.95
N LEU A 235 3.68 -15.78 -9.37
CA LEU A 235 4.66 -14.82 -9.89
C LEU A 235 5.41 -14.11 -8.76
N VAL A 236 4.88 -14.14 -7.54
CA VAL A 236 5.50 -13.51 -6.37
C VAL A 236 6.81 -14.23 -6.03
N PRO A 237 7.92 -13.50 -5.81
CA PRO A 237 9.18 -14.09 -5.37
C PRO A 237 9.00 -14.93 -4.10
N THR A 238 9.76 -16.02 -4.01
CA THR A 238 9.64 -16.96 -2.90
C THR A 238 10.78 -16.85 -1.89
N ASP A 239 10.55 -17.37 -0.69
CA ASP A 239 11.60 -17.61 0.30
C ASP A 239 12.39 -18.90 -0.02
N ASP A 240 13.38 -19.20 0.83
CA ASP A 240 14.23 -20.40 0.73
C ASP A 240 13.43 -21.72 0.84
N ALA A 241 12.18 -21.68 1.33
CA ALA A 241 11.25 -22.81 1.42
C ALA A 241 10.23 -22.84 0.25
N ALA A 242 10.46 -22.05 -0.80
CA ALA A 242 9.58 -21.91 -1.97
C ALA A 242 8.16 -21.41 -1.64
N ARG A 243 7.98 -20.69 -0.53
CA ARG A 243 6.71 -20.04 -0.17
C ARG A 243 6.68 -18.62 -0.72
N PRO A 244 5.55 -18.16 -1.30
CA PRO A 244 5.46 -16.79 -1.79
C PRO A 244 5.64 -15.78 -0.65
N LEU A 245 6.47 -14.76 -0.89
CA LEU A 245 6.75 -13.71 0.08
C LEU A 245 5.60 -12.69 0.11
N LEU A 246 4.58 -13.02 0.89
CA LEU A 246 3.40 -12.18 1.10
C LEU A 246 3.33 -11.72 2.55
N ARG A 247 2.99 -10.43 2.75
CA ARG A 247 2.94 -9.78 4.07
C ARG A 247 1.69 -8.93 4.18
N ARG A 248 1.15 -8.77 5.38
CA ARG A 248 0.22 -7.66 5.64
C ARG A 248 0.99 -6.33 5.54
N PRO A 249 0.40 -5.27 4.98
CA PRO A 249 1.01 -3.95 5.03
C PRO A 249 1.12 -3.42 6.46
N THR A 250 2.20 -2.71 6.72
CA THR A 250 2.50 -2.02 7.99
C THR A 250 2.81 -0.56 7.70
N VAL A 251 2.82 0.28 8.74
CA VAL A 251 3.22 1.68 8.62
C VAL A 251 4.66 1.87 8.11
N PHE A 252 5.46 0.81 8.13
CA PHE A 252 6.86 0.81 7.73
C PHE A 252 7.09 0.39 6.29
N ASP A 253 6.06 0.14 5.48
CA ASP A 253 6.25 -0.43 4.14
C ASP A 253 6.14 0.57 2.98
N ASP A 254 5.56 1.75 3.21
CA ASP A 254 5.49 2.84 2.23
C ASP A 254 5.33 4.19 2.95
N THR A 255 5.39 5.28 2.18
CA THR A 255 5.07 6.62 2.66
C THR A 255 3.69 6.61 3.38
N PRO A 256 3.60 7.09 4.63
CA PRO A 256 2.35 7.11 5.38
C PRO A 256 1.25 7.83 4.61
N ARG A 257 0.10 7.15 4.47
CA ARG A 257 -1.10 7.68 3.80
C ARG A 257 -2.18 7.95 4.83
N ASP A 258 -2.97 9.00 4.60
CA ASP A 258 -4.07 9.34 5.51
C ASP A 258 -5.14 8.24 5.51
N ALA A 259 -5.37 7.61 4.36
CA ALA A 259 -6.33 6.52 4.17
C ALA A 259 -5.76 5.13 4.51
N PHE A 260 -4.56 5.01 5.07
CA PHE A 260 -4.04 3.73 5.55
C PHE A 260 -4.52 3.47 6.97
N CYS A 261 -4.99 2.26 7.30
CA CYS A 261 -5.23 1.82 8.67
C CYS A 261 -4.47 0.53 8.92
N THR A 262 -3.72 0.47 10.03
CA THR A 262 -2.99 -0.73 10.40
C THR A 262 -3.96 -1.88 10.65
N PRO A 263 -3.80 -3.03 9.96
CA PRO A 263 -4.65 -4.19 10.19
C PRO A 263 -4.29 -4.91 11.51
N PRO A 264 -5.23 -5.69 12.07
CA PRO A 264 -4.94 -6.63 13.18
C PRO A 264 -3.81 -7.62 12.80
N PRO A 265 -3.19 -8.30 13.78
CA PRO A 265 -2.13 -9.27 13.53
C PRO A 265 -2.63 -10.61 12.95
N VAL A 266 -3.83 -10.67 12.37
CA VAL A 266 -4.43 -11.91 11.87
C VAL A 266 -4.89 -11.73 10.43
N GLY A 267 -4.44 -12.63 9.55
CA GLY A 267 -4.84 -12.67 8.14
C GLY A 267 -4.19 -11.58 7.28
N ALA A 268 -4.94 -11.05 6.31
CA ALA A 268 -4.49 -10.01 5.38
C ALA A 268 -4.72 -8.60 5.93
N GLY A 269 -4.04 -7.61 5.31
CA GLY A 269 -4.41 -6.22 5.49
C GLY A 269 -5.76 -5.92 4.83
N PHE A 270 -6.35 -4.77 5.15
CA PHE A 270 -7.58 -4.33 4.52
C PHE A 270 -7.50 -2.86 4.15
N CYS A 271 -7.82 -2.53 2.90
CA CYS A 271 -7.88 -1.14 2.46
C CYS A 271 -9.02 -0.39 3.17
N VAL A 272 -8.80 0.88 3.52
CA VAL A 272 -9.89 1.79 3.90
C VAL A 272 -10.73 2.07 2.67
N ASN A 273 -12.01 1.73 2.70
CA ASN A 273 -12.90 2.04 1.59
C ASN A 273 -13.22 3.55 1.62
N LEU A 274 -13.06 4.25 0.49
CA LEU A 274 -13.40 5.68 0.38
C LEU A 274 -14.90 5.94 0.16
N ARG A 275 -15.71 4.90 0.38
CA ARG A 275 -17.17 4.93 0.39
C ARG A 275 -17.68 4.15 1.60
N ILE A 276 -18.88 4.49 2.03
CA ILE A 276 -19.62 3.72 3.04
C ILE A 276 -20.16 2.45 2.38
N ASP A 277 -19.31 1.43 2.28
CA ASP A 277 -19.63 0.11 1.73
C ASP A 277 -19.13 -0.99 2.68
N GLU A 278 -19.95 -2.02 2.88
CA GLU A 278 -19.73 -3.09 3.85
C GLU A 278 -18.53 -3.99 3.53
N ARG A 279 -18.16 -4.14 2.25
CA ARG A 279 -17.12 -5.07 1.85
C ARG A 279 -15.74 -4.47 2.10
N LEU A 280 -14.86 -5.21 2.77
CA LEU A 280 -13.43 -4.86 2.84
C LEU A 280 -12.69 -5.51 1.66
N CYS A 281 -11.66 -4.84 1.15
CA CYS A 281 -10.75 -5.42 0.16
C CYS A 281 -9.46 -5.80 0.86
N ARG A 282 -9.02 -7.06 0.68
CA ARG A 282 -7.75 -7.52 1.24
C ARG A 282 -6.57 -6.94 0.48
N GLU A 283 -5.57 -6.53 1.21
CA GLU A 283 -4.29 -6.05 0.70
C GLU A 283 -3.11 -6.81 1.30
N VAL A 284 -2.07 -6.94 0.47
CA VAL A 284 -0.82 -7.63 0.81
C VAL A 284 0.36 -6.86 0.22
N MET A 285 1.51 -6.97 0.88
CA MET A 285 2.81 -6.55 0.38
C MET A 285 3.57 -7.75 -0.15
N HIS A 286 4.26 -7.59 -1.28
CA HIS A 286 5.20 -8.58 -1.80
C HIS A 286 6.43 -7.92 -2.44
N PRO A 287 7.54 -8.65 -2.65
CA PRO A 287 8.68 -8.09 -3.39
C PRO A 287 8.30 -7.77 -4.83
N ALA A 288 9.01 -6.84 -5.47
CA ALA A 288 8.69 -6.43 -6.84
C ALA A 288 8.64 -7.62 -7.81
N VAL A 289 7.58 -7.68 -8.63
CA VAL A 289 7.42 -8.64 -9.72
C VAL A 289 7.71 -7.96 -11.06
N THR A 290 8.14 -8.74 -12.05
CA THR A 290 8.25 -8.25 -13.43
C THR A 290 6.93 -8.41 -14.16
N PHE A 291 6.25 -7.30 -14.41
CA PHE A 291 5.05 -7.24 -15.24
C PHE A 291 5.40 -7.44 -16.71
N LYS A 292 4.53 -8.19 -17.39
CA LYS A 292 4.53 -8.41 -18.84
C LYS A 292 3.21 -7.95 -19.41
N ALA A 293 3.15 -7.84 -20.73
CA ALA A 293 1.93 -7.52 -21.45
C ALA A 293 0.77 -8.44 -21.03
N GLU A 294 1.00 -9.75 -20.89
CA GLU A 294 -0.02 -10.73 -20.45
C GLU A 294 -0.65 -10.42 -19.08
N HIS A 295 0.00 -9.63 -18.23
CA HIS A 295 -0.52 -9.22 -16.93
C HIS A 295 -1.37 -7.95 -16.99
N LEU A 296 -1.36 -7.19 -18.09
CA LEU A 296 -2.14 -5.97 -18.21
C LEU A 296 -3.63 -6.33 -18.37
N TRP A 297 -4.43 -6.02 -17.36
CA TRP A 297 -5.88 -6.20 -17.46
C TRP A 297 -6.52 -5.05 -18.23
N GLY A 298 -6.21 -3.80 -17.89
CA GLY A 298 -6.90 -2.68 -18.53
C GLY A 298 -6.37 -1.32 -18.11
N LEU A 299 -6.85 -0.30 -18.83
CA LEU A 299 -6.55 1.10 -18.57
C LEU A 299 -7.83 1.87 -18.39
N GLY A 300 -7.71 2.94 -17.61
CA GLY A 300 -8.80 3.83 -17.34
C GLY A 300 -8.32 5.21 -16.88
N THR A 301 -9.27 6.08 -16.60
CA THR A 301 -9.00 7.41 -16.06
C THR A 301 -9.91 7.66 -14.87
N ILE A 302 -9.32 7.89 -13.70
CA ILE A 302 -10.04 8.34 -12.50
C ILE A 302 -10.43 9.80 -12.70
N ARG A 303 -11.71 10.11 -12.52
CA ARG A 303 -12.29 11.43 -12.79
C ARG A 303 -13.05 12.02 -11.61
N ALA A 304 -13.58 11.18 -10.72
CA ALA A 304 -14.31 11.64 -9.55
C ALA A 304 -13.36 11.95 -8.39
N GLY A 305 -13.61 13.04 -7.66
CA GLY A 305 -12.95 13.30 -6.38
C GLY A 305 -13.47 12.40 -5.27
N VAL A 306 -12.71 12.29 -4.18
CA VAL A 306 -13.19 11.65 -2.95
C VAL A 306 -14.25 12.57 -2.32
N SER A 307 -15.43 12.03 -2.01
CA SER A 307 -16.60 12.84 -1.63
C SER A 307 -16.94 12.80 -0.14
N VAL A 308 -16.42 11.82 0.60
CA VAL A 308 -16.68 11.63 2.03
C VAL A 308 -15.44 12.07 2.82
N PRO A 309 -15.61 12.81 3.94
CA PRO A 309 -14.52 13.12 4.84
C PRO A 309 -13.78 11.86 5.32
N LEU A 310 -12.46 11.94 5.37
CA LEU A 310 -11.63 10.76 5.62
C LEU A 310 -11.69 10.26 7.06
N ASP A 311 -11.93 11.15 8.01
CA ASP A 311 -12.22 10.81 9.41
C ASP A 311 -13.42 9.87 9.51
N GLU A 312 -14.52 10.20 8.83
CA GLU A 312 -15.73 9.36 8.78
C GLU A 312 -15.45 7.99 8.16
N LEU A 313 -14.76 7.96 7.02
CA LEU A 313 -14.41 6.72 6.32
C LEU A 313 -13.50 5.80 7.16
N ARG A 314 -12.54 6.39 7.87
CA ARG A 314 -11.66 5.67 8.81
C ARG A 314 -12.45 5.12 10.00
N GLY A 315 -13.34 5.91 10.60
CA GLY A 315 -14.24 5.45 11.66
C GLY A 315 -15.05 4.24 11.23
N PHE A 316 -15.69 4.31 10.05
CA PHE A 316 -16.41 3.17 9.48
C PHE A 316 -15.53 1.94 9.19
N HIS A 317 -14.32 2.14 8.69
CA HIS A 317 -13.39 1.04 8.44
C HIS A 317 -12.99 0.34 9.74
N LEU A 318 -12.67 1.12 10.78
CA LEU A 318 -12.25 0.58 12.06
C LEU A 318 -13.38 -0.17 12.79
N LEU A 319 -14.64 0.29 12.70
CA LEU A 319 -15.79 -0.47 13.20
C LEU A 319 -15.92 -1.86 12.52
N LYS A 320 -15.65 -1.92 11.21
CA LYS A 320 -15.69 -3.19 10.46
C LYS A 320 -14.56 -4.12 10.85
N LEU A 321 -13.36 -3.56 11.09
CA LEU A 321 -12.24 -4.33 11.62
C LEU A 321 -12.56 -4.84 13.02
N ALA A 322 -13.04 -4.00 13.94
CA ALA A 322 -13.40 -4.39 15.30
C ALA A 322 -14.35 -5.61 15.33
N TYR A 323 -15.36 -5.65 14.46
CA TYR A 323 -16.27 -6.81 14.36
C TYR A 323 -15.58 -8.11 13.90
N ARG A 324 -14.46 -8.02 13.19
CA ARG A 324 -13.69 -9.16 12.64
C ARG A 324 -12.51 -9.56 13.51
N CYS A 325 -12.12 -8.72 14.48
CA CYS A 325 -10.86 -8.85 15.22
C CYS A 325 -11.09 -9.30 16.66
N GLN A 326 -9.99 -9.58 17.35
CA GLN A 326 -9.98 -9.91 18.77
C GLN A 326 -10.26 -8.67 19.63
N ALA A 327 -10.66 -8.89 20.89
CA ALA A 327 -10.98 -7.83 21.85
C ALA A 327 -9.84 -6.81 22.01
N ASP A 328 -8.58 -7.28 22.07
CA ASP A 328 -7.40 -6.42 22.23
C ASP A 328 -7.23 -5.40 21.08
N PHE A 329 -7.64 -5.75 19.85
CA PHE A 329 -7.63 -4.79 18.75
C PHE A 329 -8.71 -3.72 18.94
N CYS A 330 -9.91 -4.12 19.40
CA CYS A 330 -11.00 -3.20 19.69
C CYS A 330 -10.58 -2.21 20.80
N ASP A 331 -9.94 -2.70 21.86
CA ASP A 331 -9.44 -1.88 22.96
C ASP A 331 -8.41 -0.85 22.46
N ARG A 332 -7.47 -1.25 21.59
CA ARG A 332 -6.50 -0.32 21.00
C ARG A 332 -7.16 0.72 20.10
N PHE A 333 -8.10 0.27 19.26
CA PHE A 333 -8.86 1.13 18.38
C PHE A 333 -9.65 2.20 19.16
N GLU A 334 -10.43 1.80 20.17
CA GLU A 334 -11.19 2.73 21.02
C GLU A 334 -10.29 3.78 21.68
N GLN A 335 -9.03 3.41 21.96
CA GLN A 335 -8.07 4.30 22.57
C GLN A 335 -7.42 5.27 21.58
N THR A 336 -7.09 4.85 20.36
CA THR A 336 -6.38 5.69 19.37
C THR A 336 -7.31 6.52 18.50
N ASP A 337 -8.42 5.93 18.07
CA ASP A 337 -9.33 6.45 17.05
C ASP A 337 -10.79 6.44 17.50
N GLY A 338 -11.05 6.24 18.80
CA GLY A 338 -12.39 6.33 19.37
C GLY A 338 -13.03 7.72 19.23
N ASP A 339 -12.25 8.76 18.92
CA ASP A 339 -12.74 10.09 18.57
C ASP A 339 -13.27 10.19 17.12
N LEU A 340 -13.11 9.13 16.31
CA LEU A 340 -13.66 9.02 14.96
C LEU A 340 -15.06 8.35 14.94
N LEU A 341 -15.60 8.00 16.12
CA LEU A 341 -16.93 7.43 16.33
C LEU A 341 -17.87 8.44 16.99
#